data_AF-A0A6A5V581-F1
#
_entry.id   AF-A0A6A5V581-F1
#
_cell.length_a   1.000
_cell.length_b   1.000
_cell.length_c   1.000
_cell.angle_alpha   90.00
_cell.angle_beta   90.00
_cell.angle_gamma   90.00
#
_symmetry.space_group_name_H-M   'P 1'
#
loop_
_entity.id
_entity.type
_entity.pdbx_description
1 polymer ?
#
loop_
_entity_poly.entity_id
_entity_poly.type
_entity_poly.pdbx_seq_one_letter_code
_entity_poly.pdbx_strand_id
1 'polypeptide(L)'
;MGCVAFFPHLSDAEFQSACTTLIRSYASLPNPSPGNWISVETKCLHPQTFLRITKEHSLLLSPSPQRAEQDQSGNVPSLPDEGESLGVYGHEEDPEALSPSSPATPLIHYDIILSPTYRVPTLYVHIADPLHRFPPTMSTLYTHVLDPAYINQTKGSGVLGGITTADHPVEARPVFFVHPCRTAEVMLACAGGKEKDMEAWDYLVMWIGAMGKAVGLDVPKELVVRQGR
;
A
#
# COMPACT_ATOMS: atom_id res chain seq x y z
N MET A 1 -1.08 -15.18 25.88
CA MET A 1 -2.02 -14.21 25.31
C MET A 1 -3.41 -14.82 25.40
N GLY A 2 -4.45 -14.00 25.58
CA GLY A 2 -5.82 -14.49 25.65
C GLY A 2 -6.50 -14.46 24.28
N CYS A 3 -7.58 -15.22 24.14
CA CYS A 3 -8.49 -15.12 23.00
C CYS A 3 -9.21 -13.76 23.01
N VAL A 4 -9.68 -13.32 21.84
CA VAL A 4 -10.48 -12.10 21.67
C VAL A 4 -11.77 -12.24 22.49
N ALA A 5 -11.95 -11.33 23.45
CA ALA A 5 -13.02 -11.42 24.44
C ALA A 5 -14.42 -11.22 23.85
N PHE A 6 -14.55 -10.36 22.82
CA PHE A 6 -15.83 -9.95 22.25
C PHE A 6 -15.85 -10.06 20.72
N PHE A 7 -15.41 -11.21 20.20
CA PHE A 7 -15.39 -11.45 18.75
C PHE A 7 -16.76 -11.14 18.10
N PRO A 8 -16.81 -10.40 16.97
CA PRO A 8 -15.71 -9.98 16.09
C PRO A 8 -15.07 -8.63 16.44
N HIS A 9 -15.35 -8.08 17.62
CA HIS A 9 -14.84 -6.79 18.06
C HIS A 9 -13.55 -6.94 18.88
N LEU A 10 -12.63 -5.99 18.71
CA LEU A 10 -11.39 -5.90 19.44
C LEU A 10 -11.45 -4.79 20.50
N SER A 11 -10.84 -5.06 21.63
CA SER A 11 -10.36 -4.06 22.56
C SER A 11 -9.08 -3.38 22.08
N ASP A 12 -8.76 -2.22 22.65
CA ASP A 12 -7.50 -1.52 22.37
C ASP A 12 -6.29 -2.37 22.76
N ALA A 13 -6.37 -3.08 23.89
CA ALA A 13 -5.32 -3.97 24.36
C ALA A 13 -5.11 -5.17 23.41
N GLU A 14 -6.18 -5.78 22.91
CA GLU A 14 -6.10 -6.88 21.95
C GLU A 14 -5.51 -6.41 20.62
N PHE A 15 -5.96 -5.26 20.10
CA PHE A 15 -5.41 -4.69 18.87
C PHE A 15 -3.93 -4.34 19.03
N GLN A 16 -3.54 -3.64 20.10
CA GLN A 16 -2.13 -3.31 20.38
C GLN A 16 -1.26 -4.56 20.56
N SER A 17 -1.79 -5.59 21.22
CA SER A 17 -1.13 -6.89 21.38
C SER A 17 -0.88 -7.53 20.01
N ALA A 18 -1.89 -7.56 19.14
CA ALA A 18 -1.78 -8.11 17.78
C ALA A 18 -0.74 -7.34 16.94
N CYS A 19 -0.77 -6.01 16.95
CA CYS A 19 0.20 -5.17 16.26
C CYS A 19 1.63 -5.41 16.78
N THR A 20 1.81 -5.50 18.09
CA THR A 20 3.12 -5.77 18.71
C THR A 20 3.66 -7.14 18.29
N THR A 21 2.80 -8.16 18.26
CA THR A 21 3.16 -9.49 17.77
C THR A 21 3.54 -9.44 16.29
N LEU A 22 2.82 -8.70 15.45
CA LEU A 22 3.18 -8.54 14.03
C LEU A 22 4.55 -7.92 13.83
N ILE A 23 4.82 -6.81 14.51
CA ILE A 23 6.11 -6.11 14.43
C ILE A 23 7.24 -7.04 14.87
N ARG A 24 7.07 -7.75 15.99
CA ARG A 24 8.06 -8.70 16.49
C ARG A 24 8.29 -9.86 15.52
N SER A 25 7.22 -10.45 15.00
CA SER A 25 7.29 -11.55 14.04
C SER A 25 8.00 -11.11 12.76
N TYR A 26 7.67 -9.94 12.23
CA TYR A 26 8.34 -9.35 11.07
C TYR A 26 9.82 -9.09 11.30
N ALA A 27 10.18 -8.45 12.42
CA ALA A 27 11.57 -8.17 12.77
C ALA A 27 12.43 -9.44 12.98
N SER A 28 11.79 -10.58 13.29
CA SER A 28 12.48 -11.86 13.45
C SER A 28 12.71 -12.62 12.14
N LEU A 29 12.20 -12.12 11.01
CA LEU A 29 12.33 -12.80 9.72
C LEU A 29 13.75 -12.66 9.16
N PRO A 30 14.30 -13.73 8.55
CA PRO A 30 15.64 -13.70 7.96
C PRO A 30 15.69 -12.95 6.62
N ASN A 31 14.55 -12.82 5.93
CA ASN A 31 14.45 -12.11 4.67
C ASN A 31 14.19 -10.61 4.95
N PRO A 32 14.97 -9.68 4.37
CA PRO A 32 14.77 -8.24 4.56
C PRO A 32 13.44 -7.70 4.03
N SER A 33 12.78 -8.37 3.07
CA SER A 33 11.54 -7.87 2.47
C SER A 33 10.56 -8.97 2.02
N PRO A 34 10.01 -9.77 2.96
CA PRO A 34 9.08 -10.85 2.66
C PRO A 34 7.77 -10.29 2.10
N GLY A 35 7.31 -10.79 0.95
CA GLY A 35 6.09 -10.32 0.30
C GLY A 35 6.10 -8.83 -0.08
N ASN A 36 7.28 -8.27 -0.37
CA ASN A 36 7.51 -6.85 -0.68
C ASN A 36 7.19 -5.88 0.47
N TRP A 37 7.03 -6.38 1.70
CA TRP A 37 6.97 -5.53 2.89
C TRP A 37 8.37 -4.98 3.14
N ILE A 38 8.48 -3.66 3.30
CA ILE A 38 9.73 -2.95 3.61
C ILE A 38 9.83 -2.73 5.11
N SER A 39 8.73 -2.31 5.74
CA SER A 39 8.68 -2.03 7.17
C SER A 39 7.31 -2.30 7.75
N VAL A 40 7.30 -2.65 9.03
CA VAL A 40 6.11 -2.78 9.87
C VAL A 40 6.40 -2.05 11.17
N GLU A 41 5.66 -1.01 11.47
CA GLU A 41 5.94 -0.15 12.61
C GLU A 41 4.67 0.44 13.21
N THR A 42 4.71 0.70 14.52
CA THR A 42 3.68 1.50 15.18
C THR A 42 4.03 2.97 15.03
N LYS A 43 3.12 3.74 14.45
CA LYS A 43 3.17 5.21 14.46
C LYS A 43 2.29 5.73 15.58
N CYS A 44 2.75 6.80 16.23
CA CYS A 44 2.01 7.49 17.27
C CYS A 44 2.00 8.98 16.94
N LEU A 45 0.81 9.53 16.74
CA LEU A 45 0.60 10.98 16.74
C LEU A 45 -0.50 11.22 17.77
N HIS A 46 -0.09 11.71 18.94
CA HIS A 46 -0.98 11.81 20.10
C HIS A 46 -2.30 12.50 19.75
N PRO A 47 -3.46 11.93 20.14
CA PRO A 47 -3.65 10.77 21.03
C PRO A 47 -3.75 9.41 20.31
N GLN A 48 -3.53 9.32 19.00
CA GLN A 48 -3.86 8.14 18.21
C GLN A 48 -2.62 7.34 17.78
N THR A 49 -2.67 6.04 18.03
CA THR A 49 -1.66 5.07 17.56
C THR A 49 -2.22 4.24 16.41
N PHE A 50 -1.39 3.97 15.42
CA PHE A 50 -1.76 3.12 14.29
C PHE A 50 -0.58 2.26 13.84
N LEU A 51 -0.91 1.14 13.22
CA LEU A 51 0.07 0.25 12.61
C LEU A 51 0.27 0.67 11.16
N ARG A 52 1.51 0.93 10.75
CA ARG A 52 1.87 1.19 9.35
C ARG A 52 2.63 -0.01 8.79
N ILE A 53 2.16 -0.51 7.66
CA ILE A 53 2.88 -1.47 6.80
C ILE A 53 3.27 -0.73 5.53
N THR A 54 4.55 -0.73 5.19
CA THR A 54 5.06 -0.12 3.96
C THR A 54 5.42 -1.22 2.97
N LYS A 55 4.90 -1.14 1.74
CA LYS A 55 5.23 -2.06 0.66
C LYS A 55 5.84 -1.32 -0.53
N GLU A 56 6.76 -2.00 -1.21
CA GLU A 56 7.08 -1.67 -2.59
C GLU A 56 5.96 -2.22 -3.49
N HIS A 57 5.53 -1.44 -4.48
CA HIS A 57 4.51 -1.88 -5.41
C HIS A 57 5.06 -1.92 -6.82
N SER A 58 5.15 -3.13 -7.38
CA SER A 58 5.78 -3.42 -8.66
C SER A 58 5.13 -2.69 -9.84
N LEU A 59 3.84 -2.36 -9.78
CA LEU A 59 3.17 -1.56 -10.82
C LEU A 59 3.55 -0.07 -10.80
N LEU A 60 4.13 0.42 -9.71
CA LEU A 60 4.60 1.81 -9.62
C LEU A 60 6.04 1.97 -10.16
N LEU A 61 6.73 0.86 -10.45
CA LEU A 61 8.11 0.84 -10.96
C LEU A 61 8.20 0.94 -12.48
N SER A 62 7.07 0.94 -13.21
CA SER A 62 7.09 1.05 -14.66
C SER A 62 7.32 2.50 -15.09
N PRO A 63 8.40 2.83 -15.83
CA PRO A 63 8.45 4.08 -16.55
C PRO A 63 7.31 4.05 -17.58
N SER A 64 6.49 5.10 -17.60
CA SER A 64 5.40 5.24 -18.56
C SER A 64 5.93 4.97 -19.99
N PRO A 65 5.20 4.24 -20.85
CA PRO A 65 5.58 4.17 -22.26
C PRO A 65 5.46 5.58 -22.82
N GLN A 66 6.59 6.19 -23.14
CA GLN A 66 6.62 7.44 -23.89
C GLN A 66 5.81 7.25 -25.17
N ARG A 67 4.87 8.17 -25.36
CA ARG A 67 4.16 8.47 -26.61
C ARG A 67 4.95 7.98 -27.83
N ALA A 68 4.48 6.90 -28.44
CA ALA A 68 4.69 6.68 -29.86
C ALA A 68 3.81 7.70 -30.59
N GLU A 69 4.30 8.93 -30.72
CA GLU A 69 3.76 9.86 -31.70
C GLU A 69 4.16 9.32 -33.08
N GLN A 70 3.13 8.84 -33.75
CA GLN A 70 3.10 8.59 -35.18
C GLN A 70 3.51 9.87 -35.90
N ASP A 71 4.53 9.79 -36.75
CA ASP A 71 4.59 10.68 -37.90
C ASP A 71 4.83 9.85 -39.15
N GLN A 72 3.77 9.74 -39.95
CA GLN A 72 3.83 9.25 -41.32
C GLN A 72 4.24 10.42 -42.22
N SER A 73 4.97 10.09 -43.29
CA SER A 73 5.12 10.81 -44.56
C SER A 73 6.43 11.60 -44.75
N GLY A 74 7.15 11.25 -45.83
CA GLY A 74 7.98 12.23 -46.55
C GLY A 74 9.32 11.71 -47.05
N ASN A 75 9.30 10.98 -48.16
CA ASN A 75 10.48 10.57 -48.92
C ASN A 75 11.02 11.75 -49.77
N VAL A 76 12.23 12.27 -49.48
CA VAL A 76 13.06 13.03 -50.47
C VAL A 76 14.56 12.78 -50.21
N PRO A 77 15.36 12.41 -51.22
CA PRO A 77 16.81 12.21 -51.07
C PRO A 77 17.60 13.51 -51.34
N SER A 78 18.74 13.70 -50.67
CA SER A 78 19.69 14.78 -50.98
C SER A 78 21.14 14.28 -50.82
N LEU A 79 21.92 14.50 -51.87
CA LEU A 79 23.34 14.18 -52.03
C LEU A 79 24.25 15.14 -51.22
N PRO A 80 25.56 14.83 -51.06
CA PRO A 80 26.45 15.45 -50.08
C PRO A 80 27.20 16.67 -50.65
N ASP A 81 27.53 17.64 -49.80
CA ASP A 81 28.57 18.65 -50.07
C ASP A 81 29.08 19.31 -48.77
N GLU A 82 30.35 19.00 -48.47
CA GLU A 82 31.47 19.84 -48.01
C GLU A 82 31.22 21.13 -47.18
N GLY A 83 32.06 21.34 -46.15
CA GLY A 83 32.58 22.69 -45.83
C GLY A 83 32.37 23.27 -44.43
N GLU A 84 33.39 23.10 -43.58
CA GLU A 84 33.95 24.10 -42.63
C GLU A 84 33.19 24.54 -41.34
N SER A 85 33.72 24.04 -40.22
CA SER A 85 34.18 24.75 -39.01
C SER A 85 33.26 25.76 -38.29
N LEU A 86 32.82 25.42 -37.06
CA LEU A 86 32.71 26.42 -35.98
C LEU A 86 32.78 25.79 -34.57
N GLY A 87 33.78 26.22 -33.79
CA GLY A 87 33.73 26.41 -32.34
C GLY A 87 33.32 25.23 -31.44
N VAL A 88 34.32 24.57 -30.83
CA VAL A 88 34.14 23.86 -29.56
C VAL A 88 33.80 24.89 -28.50
N TYR A 89 32.51 25.12 -28.25
CA TYR A 89 32.07 25.77 -27.02
C TYR A 89 32.27 24.75 -25.89
N GLY A 90 33.26 25.01 -25.04
CA GLY A 90 33.37 24.32 -23.76
C GLY A 90 32.08 24.56 -22.99
N HIS A 91 31.30 23.50 -22.79
CA HIS A 91 30.21 23.54 -21.84
C HIS A 91 30.87 23.68 -20.48
N GLU A 92 30.78 24.86 -19.90
CA GLU A 92 31.14 25.11 -18.51
C GLU A 92 30.21 24.20 -17.69
N GLU A 93 30.74 23.09 -17.17
CA GLU A 93 29.99 22.22 -16.26
C GLU A 93 29.62 23.06 -15.05
N ASP A 94 28.36 23.49 -14.99
CA ASP A 94 27.78 24.16 -13.84
C ASP A 94 27.96 23.27 -12.60
N PRO A 95 28.80 23.68 -11.63
CA PRO A 95 29.03 22.90 -10.43
C PRO A 95 27.79 22.84 -9.51
N GLU A 96 26.69 23.54 -9.84
CA GLU A 96 25.40 23.43 -9.15
C GLU A 96 24.42 22.44 -9.80
N ALA A 97 24.82 21.71 -10.86
CA ALA A 97 24.01 20.61 -11.38
C ALA A 97 23.89 19.50 -10.32
N LEU A 98 22.80 19.54 -9.55
CA LEU A 98 22.40 18.47 -8.65
C LEU A 98 22.40 17.17 -9.45
N SER A 99 23.34 16.27 -9.14
CA SER A 99 23.36 14.91 -9.66
C SER A 99 21.93 14.37 -9.55
N PRO A 100 21.31 13.83 -10.61
CA PRO A 100 19.95 13.33 -10.53
C PRO A 100 19.94 12.26 -9.45
N SER A 101 19.41 12.62 -8.27
CA SER A 101 19.14 11.66 -7.22
C SER A 101 18.27 10.61 -7.88
N SER A 102 18.66 9.34 -7.82
CA SER A 102 17.86 8.25 -8.38
C SER A 102 16.39 8.51 -8.05
N PRO A 103 15.48 8.52 -9.05
CA PRO A 103 14.12 8.99 -8.84
C PRO A 103 13.53 8.17 -7.69
N ALA A 104 13.08 8.86 -6.64
CA ALA A 104 12.60 8.20 -5.44
C ALA A 104 11.47 7.24 -5.81
N THR A 105 11.66 5.96 -5.46
CA THR A 105 10.68 4.91 -5.72
C THR A 105 9.42 5.18 -4.91
N PRO A 106 8.24 5.26 -5.56
CA PRO A 106 6.98 5.44 -4.85
C PRO A 106 6.64 4.18 -4.04
N LEU A 107 6.21 4.38 -2.80
CA LEU A 107 5.84 3.31 -1.88
C LEU A 107 4.35 3.32 -1.58
N ILE A 108 3.78 2.19 -1.17
CA ILE A 108 2.42 2.14 -0.64
C ILE A 108 2.48 1.97 0.87
N HIS A 109 1.79 2.85 1.58
CA HIS A 109 1.58 2.75 3.02
C HIS A 109 0.16 2.27 3.29
N TYR A 110 0.07 1.29 4.17
CA TYR A 110 -1.16 0.74 4.71
C TYR A 110 -1.23 1.06 6.19
N ASP A 111 -2.12 1.96 6.56
CA ASP A 111 -2.33 2.40 7.93
C ASP A 111 -3.58 1.72 8.50
N ILE A 112 -3.38 0.95 9.57
CA ILE A 112 -4.40 0.16 10.23
C ILE A 112 -4.70 0.80 11.58
N ILE A 113 -5.96 1.21 11.75
CA ILE A 113 -6.44 1.92 12.94
C ILE A 113 -7.66 1.17 13.49
N LEU A 114 -7.69 0.93 14.80
CA LEU A 114 -8.89 0.41 15.44
C LEU A 114 -9.99 1.48 15.43
N SER A 115 -11.15 1.15 14.84
CA SER A 115 -12.30 2.05 14.86
C SER A 115 -12.86 2.18 16.27
N PRO A 116 -13.00 3.40 16.83
CA PRO A 116 -13.62 3.58 18.15
C PRO A 116 -15.10 3.19 18.13
N THR A 117 -15.80 3.41 17.01
CA THR A 117 -17.23 3.12 16.86
C THR A 117 -17.50 1.65 16.55
N TYR A 118 -16.82 1.08 15.54
CA TYR A 118 -17.08 -0.28 15.09
C TYR A 118 -16.30 -1.34 15.87
N ARG A 119 -15.26 -0.94 16.61
CA ARG A 119 -14.36 -1.84 17.36
C ARG A 119 -13.75 -2.94 16.48
N VAL A 120 -13.44 -2.61 15.24
CA VAL A 120 -12.75 -3.46 14.26
C VAL A 120 -11.64 -2.65 13.59
N PRO A 121 -10.57 -3.29 13.08
CA PRO A 121 -9.53 -2.55 12.36
C PRO A 121 -10.07 -1.94 11.06
N THR A 122 -9.52 -0.79 10.72
CA THR A 122 -9.91 0.00 9.55
C THR A 122 -8.66 0.34 8.74
N LEU A 123 -8.76 0.27 7.41
CA LEU A 123 -7.63 0.39 6.51
C LEU A 123 -7.63 1.71 5.77
N TYR A 124 -6.51 2.41 5.84
CA TYR A 124 -6.21 3.60 5.05
C TYR A 124 -5.00 3.28 4.16
N VAL A 125 -5.07 3.64 2.89
CA VAL A 125 -4.05 3.33 1.89
C VAL A 125 -3.63 4.61 1.19
N HIS A 126 -2.33 4.84 1.06
CA HIS A 126 -1.83 5.96 0.28
C HIS A 126 -0.50 5.62 -0.41
N ILE A 127 -0.30 6.27 -1.56
CA ILE A 127 0.96 6.20 -2.29
C ILE A 127 1.86 7.33 -1.81
N ALA A 128 2.98 6.98 -1.19
CA ALA A 128 4.02 7.91 -0.79
C ALA A 128 5.00 8.08 -1.96
N ASP A 129 4.80 9.14 -2.74
CA ASP A 129 5.65 9.49 -3.88
C ASP A 129 6.18 10.92 -3.72
N PRO A 130 7.51 11.11 -3.56
CA PRO A 130 8.11 12.43 -3.47
C PRO A 130 7.90 13.30 -4.73
N LEU A 131 7.60 12.69 -5.87
CA LEU A 131 7.31 13.38 -7.12
C LEU A 131 5.81 13.66 -7.33
N HIS A 132 4.95 13.27 -6.38
CA HIS A 132 3.50 13.51 -6.42
C HIS A 132 2.80 13.04 -7.70
N ARG A 133 3.30 12.00 -8.37
CA ARG A 133 2.76 11.50 -9.65
C ARG A 133 1.41 10.79 -9.51
N PHE A 134 1.07 10.36 -8.30
CA PHE A 134 -0.10 9.54 -8.01
C PHE A 134 -1.08 10.29 -7.10
N PRO A 135 -1.93 11.18 -7.65
CA PRO A 135 -2.92 11.89 -6.84
C PRO A 135 -3.96 10.89 -6.29
N PRO A 136 -4.52 11.10 -5.09
CA PRO A 136 -5.46 10.20 -4.42
C PRO A 136 -6.86 10.28 -5.05
N THR A 137 -6.97 9.85 -6.30
CA THR A 137 -8.22 9.79 -7.07
C THR A 137 -8.66 8.33 -7.24
N MET A 138 -9.95 8.11 -7.47
CA MET A 138 -10.45 6.76 -7.77
C MET A 138 -9.78 6.16 -9.01
N SER A 139 -9.42 6.97 -10.01
CA SER A 139 -8.64 6.49 -11.17
C SER A 139 -7.30 5.92 -10.72
N THR A 140 -6.56 6.65 -9.88
CA THR A 140 -5.29 6.18 -9.33
C THR A 140 -5.46 4.88 -8.54
N LEU A 141 -6.52 4.77 -7.73
CA LEU A 141 -6.85 3.55 -7.01
C LEU A 141 -7.00 2.34 -7.96
N TYR A 142 -7.87 2.46 -8.97
CA TYR A 142 -8.15 1.38 -9.92
C TYR A 142 -6.95 0.99 -10.78
N THR A 143 -6.08 1.95 -11.11
CA THR A 143 -4.91 1.71 -11.98
C THR A 143 -3.70 1.18 -11.21
N HIS A 144 -3.50 1.62 -9.97
CA HIS A 144 -2.21 1.45 -9.29
C HIS A 144 -2.26 0.74 -7.94
N VAL A 145 -3.43 0.57 -7.32
CA VAL A 145 -3.55 0.02 -5.96
C VAL A 145 -4.43 -1.23 -5.92
N LEU A 146 -5.56 -1.22 -6.64
CA LEU A 146 -6.45 -2.36 -6.67
C LEU A 146 -5.86 -3.51 -7.47
N ASP A 147 -5.94 -4.71 -6.89
CA ASP A 147 -5.69 -5.93 -7.62
C ASP A 147 -6.78 -6.08 -8.70
N PRO A 148 -6.41 -6.27 -9.99
CA PRO A 148 -7.36 -6.42 -11.09
C PRO A 148 -8.45 -7.46 -10.85
N ALA A 149 -8.17 -8.53 -10.10
CA ALA A 149 -9.13 -9.57 -9.76
C ALA A 149 -10.29 -9.08 -8.89
N TYR A 150 -10.13 -7.95 -8.19
CA TYR A 150 -11.09 -7.39 -7.25
C TYR A 150 -11.80 -6.13 -7.75
N ILE A 151 -11.45 -5.61 -8.94
CA ILE A 151 -12.06 -4.40 -9.52
C ILE A 151 -13.58 -4.54 -9.69
N ASN A 152 -14.07 -5.71 -10.12
CA ASN A 152 -15.52 -5.90 -10.29
C ASN A 152 -16.27 -5.94 -8.94
N GLN A 153 -15.61 -6.39 -7.87
CA GLN A 153 -16.18 -6.46 -6.53
C GLN A 153 -16.21 -5.08 -5.84
N THR A 154 -15.31 -4.16 -6.23
CA THR A 154 -15.25 -2.78 -5.73
C THR A 154 -16.26 -1.85 -6.41
N LYS A 155 -16.69 -2.16 -7.65
CA LYS A 155 -17.69 -1.38 -8.39
C LYS A 155 -19.16 -1.67 -7.99
N GLY A 156 -19.41 -2.74 -7.23
CA GLY A 156 -20.73 -3.11 -6.75
C GLY A 156 -20.93 -2.83 -5.24
N SER A 157 -22.10 -3.13 -4.70
CA SER A 157 -22.42 -3.04 -3.26
C SER A 157 -21.83 -4.20 -2.42
N GLY A 158 -20.67 -4.74 -2.83
CA GLY A 158 -19.99 -5.84 -2.15
C GLY A 158 -19.24 -5.39 -0.89
N VAL A 159 -18.58 -6.32 -0.20
CA VAL A 159 -17.65 -6.03 0.93
C VAL A 159 -16.59 -4.98 0.55
N LEU A 160 -16.24 -4.95 -0.74
CA LEU A 160 -15.27 -4.06 -1.36
C LEU A 160 -15.86 -2.78 -1.96
N GLY A 161 -17.18 -2.62 -1.96
CA GLY A 161 -17.88 -1.39 -2.38
C GLY A 161 -17.74 -0.23 -1.40
N GLY A 162 -16.97 -0.41 -0.32
CA GLY A 162 -16.74 0.59 0.72
C GLY A 162 -15.44 1.38 0.57
N ILE A 163 -14.73 1.28 -0.56
CA ILE A 163 -13.50 2.06 -0.77
C ILE A 163 -13.86 3.44 -1.30
N THR A 164 -13.47 4.48 -0.56
CA THR A 164 -13.65 5.89 -0.91
C THR A 164 -12.36 6.67 -0.69
N THR A 165 -12.34 7.94 -1.06
CA THR A 165 -11.33 8.89 -0.60
C THR A 165 -11.81 9.58 0.68
N ALA A 166 -10.94 9.73 1.67
CA ALA A 166 -11.18 10.44 2.92
C ALA A 166 -9.87 11.05 3.44
N ASP A 167 -9.93 11.92 4.45
CA ASP A 167 -8.73 12.38 5.12
C ASP A 167 -8.22 11.34 6.11
N HIS A 168 -6.91 11.10 6.12
CA HIS A 168 -6.25 10.25 7.11
C HIS A 168 -6.51 10.85 8.51
N PRO A 169 -7.11 10.10 9.46
CA PRO A 169 -7.59 10.65 10.73
C PRO A 169 -6.46 11.19 11.61
N VAL A 170 -5.21 10.79 11.31
CA VAL A 170 -4.03 11.19 12.07
C VAL A 170 -3.14 12.17 11.32
N GLU A 171 -3.05 12.05 9.99
CA GLU A 171 -2.08 12.83 9.19
C GLU A 171 -2.75 13.92 8.34
N ALA A 172 -4.08 14.04 8.43
CA ALA A 172 -4.88 15.09 7.79
C ALA A 172 -4.55 15.29 6.29
N ARG A 173 -4.38 14.18 5.57
CA ARG A 173 -4.13 14.16 4.13
C ARG A 173 -5.12 13.25 3.41
N PRO A 174 -5.44 13.50 2.13
CA PRO A 174 -6.35 12.64 1.40
C PRO A 174 -5.71 11.27 1.14
N VAL A 175 -6.44 10.21 1.47
CA VAL A 175 -6.04 8.81 1.33
C VAL A 175 -7.23 7.96 0.86
N PHE A 176 -6.95 6.76 0.39
CA PHE A 176 -8.00 5.76 0.16
C PHE A 176 -8.40 5.14 1.49
N PHE A 177 -9.69 4.94 1.68
CA PHE A 177 -10.28 4.49 2.94
C PHE A 177 -11.22 3.33 2.68
N VAL A 178 -11.00 2.21 3.37
CA VAL A 178 -11.89 1.04 3.33
C VAL A 178 -12.86 1.14 4.51
N HIS A 179 -14.12 1.44 4.23
CA HIS A 179 -15.13 1.63 5.27
C HIS A 179 -15.38 0.34 6.07
N PRO A 180 -15.38 0.38 7.42
CA PRO A 180 -15.40 -0.83 8.25
C PRO A 180 -16.80 -1.42 8.51
N CYS A 181 -17.86 -0.88 7.91
CA CYS A 181 -19.25 -1.22 8.27
C CYS A 181 -19.60 -2.70 8.15
N ARG A 182 -18.97 -3.42 7.22
CA ARG A 182 -19.18 -4.86 7.02
C ARG A 182 -18.05 -5.73 7.54
N THR A 183 -17.02 -5.14 8.13
CA THR A 183 -15.85 -5.89 8.63
C THR A 183 -16.28 -6.92 9.67
N ALA A 184 -17.19 -6.60 10.58
CA ALA A 184 -17.67 -7.54 11.60
C ALA A 184 -18.33 -8.78 10.97
N GLU A 185 -19.20 -8.58 9.98
CA GLU A 185 -19.88 -9.67 9.24
C GLU A 185 -18.88 -10.56 8.51
N VAL A 186 -17.88 -9.94 7.86
CA VAL A 186 -16.80 -10.65 7.16
C VAL A 186 -15.97 -11.48 8.13
N MET A 187 -15.57 -10.91 9.27
CA MET A 187 -14.78 -11.62 10.27
C MET A 187 -15.54 -12.82 10.85
N LEU A 188 -16.84 -12.67 11.13
CA LEU A 188 -17.71 -13.78 11.53
C LEU A 188 -17.75 -14.90 10.47
N ALA A 189 -17.91 -14.55 9.20
CA ALA A 189 -17.90 -15.53 8.13
C ALA A 189 -16.54 -16.24 7.97
N CYS A 190 -15.43 -15.50 8.17
CA CYS A 190 -14.07 -16.04 8.05
C CYS A 190 -13.67 -16.94 9.23
N ALA A 191 -14.20 -16.71 10.44
CA ALA A 191 -13.84 -17.49 11.63
C ALA A 191 -14.25 -18.96 11.54
N GLY A 192 -15.30 -19.28 10.77
CA GLY A 192 -15.70 -20.66 10.50
C GLY A 192 -15.98 -21.49 11.76
N GLY A 193 -16.53 -20.89 12.81
CA GLY A 193 -16.85 -21.57 14.08
C GLY A 193 -15.73 -21.60 15.11
N LYS A 194 -14.60 -20.90 14.87
CA LYS A 194 -13.45 -20.81 15.79
C LYS A 194 -13.41 -19.48 16.56
N GLU A 195 -14.56 -18.84 16.76
CA GLU A 195 -14.63 -17.50 17.36
C GLU A 195 -14.10 -17.48 18.80
N LYS A 196 -14.33 -18.57 19.55
CA LYS A 196 -13.94 -18.70 20.97
C LYS A 196 -12.44 -18.88 21.18
N ASP A 197 -11.75 -19.42 20.19
CA ASP A 197 -10.32 -19.72 20.24
C ASP A 197 -9.50 -18.69 19.45
N MET A 198 -10.15 -17.62 18.96
CA MET A 198 -9.53 -16.62 18.12
C MET A 198 -8.54 -15.79 18.93
N GLU A 199 -7.24 -15.98 18.73
CA GLU A 199 -6.24 -15.09 19.30
C GLU A 199 -6.20 -13.74 18.55
N ALA A 200 -5.77 -12.67 19.24
CA ALA A 200 -5.68 -11.34 18.64
C ALA A 200 -4.74 -11.30 17.42
N TRP A 201 -3.67 -12.09 17.44
CA TRP A 201 -2.76 -12.28 16.31
C TRP A 201 -3.48 -12.88 15.10
N ASP A 202 -4.15 -14.02 15.30
CA ASP A 202 -4.86 -14.73 14.24
C ASP A 202 -6.00 -13.88 13.68
N TYR A 203 -6.68 -13.13 14.55
CA TYR A 203 -7.66 -12.12 14.13
C TYR A 203 -7.05 -11.12 13.16
N LEU A 204 -5.90 -10.52 13.50
CA LEU A 204 -5.29 -9.49 12.65
C LEU A 204 -4.80 -10.08 11.32
N VAL A 205 -4.20 -11.27 11.33
CA VAL A 205 -3.78 -11.97 10.11
C VAL A 205 -4.98 -12.29 9.21
N MET A 206 -6.06 -12.82 9.79
CA MET A 206 -7.31 -13.11 9.09
C MET A 206 -7.93 -11.84 8.52
N TRP A 207 -7.97 -10.76 9.30
CA TRP A 207 -8.48 -9.47 8.87
C TRP A 207 -7.68 -8.88 7.70
N ILE A 208 -6.34 -8.95 7.74
CA ILE A 208 -5.50 -8.51 6.60
C ILE A 208 -5.83 -9.35 5.36
N GLY A 209 -5.95 -10.67 5.50
CA GLY A 209 -6.30 -11.56 4.39
C GLY A 209 -7.68 -11.26 3.79
N ALA A 210 -8.66 -10.89 4.61
CA ALA A 210 -10.02 -10.62 4.18
C ALA A 210 -10.19 -9.20 3.59
N MET A 211 -9.59 -8.19 4.23
CA MET A 211 -9.81 -6.77 3.92
C MET A 211 -8.68 -6.13 3.10
N GLY A 212 -7.44 -6.60 3.26
CA GLY A 212 -6.27 -6.03 2.62
C GLY A 212 -6.04 -6.51 1.19
N LYS A 213 -6.44 -7.75 0.88
CA LYS A 213 -6.03 -8.41 -0.37
C LYS A 213 -6.43 -7.66 -1.63
N ALA A 214 -7.61 -7.04 -1.63
CA ALA A 214 -8.08 -6.30 -2.80
C ALA A 214 -7.27 -5.04 -3.11
N VAL A 215 -6.63 -4.43 -2.11
CA VAL A 215 -5.76 -3.26 -2.25
C VAL A 215 -4.28 -3.63 -2.25
N GLY A 216 -3.98 -4.90 -2.57
CA GLY A 216 -2.60 -5.40 -2.68
C GLY A 216 -1.90 -5.63 -1.34
N LEU A 217 -2.64 -5.70 -0.22
CA LEU A 217 -2.09 -6.04 1.10
C LEU A 217 -2.41 -7.50 1.46
N ASP A 218 -1.37 -8.31 1.53
CA ASP A 218 -1.40 -9.71 1.93
C ASP A 218 -0.36 -9.95 3.04
N VAL A 219 -0.62 -10.93 3.91
CA VAL A 219 0.34 -11.34 4.94
C VAL A 219 1.37 -12.30 4.32
N PRO A 220 2.68 -11.99 4.38
CA PRO A 220 3.71 -12.91 3.92
C PRO A 220 3.60 -14.29 4.59
N LYS A 221 3.70 -15.35 3.79
CA LYS A 221 3.59 -16.75 4.26
C LYS A 221 4.57 -17.06 5.40
N GLU A 222 5.74 -16.42 5.39
CA GLU A 222 6.79 -16.58 6.40
C GLU A 222 6.33 -16.15 7.80
N LEU A 223 5.40 -15.18 7.89
CA LEU A 223 4.81 -14.74 9.15
C LEU A 223 3.78 -15.73 9.69
N VAL A 224 3.07 -16.45 8.80
CA VAL A 224 2.02 -17.39 9.19
C VAL A 224 2.60 -18.74 9.62
N VAL A 225 3.67 -19.21 8.95
CA VAL A 225 4.27 -20.53 9.21
C VAL A 225 4.98 -20.62 10.57
N ARG A 226 5.48 -19.50 11.12
CA ARG A 226 6.28 -19.51 12.36
C ARG A 226 5.48 -19.64 13.66
N GLN A 227 4.17 -19.40 13.64
CA GLN A 227 3.30 -19.50 14.83
C GLN A 227 2.60 -20.86 14.94
N GLY A 228 2.62 -21.69 13.90
CA GLY A 228 2.04 -23.04 13.91
C GLY A 228 2.93 -24.11 14.56
N ARG A 229 3.91 -23.73 15.39
CA ARG A 229 4.82 -24.62 16.11
C ARG A 229 4.91 -24.27 17.59
#